data_AF-A0A968EYK2-F1
#
_entry.id   AF-A0A968EYK2-F1
#
_cell.length_a   1.000
_cell.length_b   1.000
_cell.length_c   1.000
_cell.angle_alpha   90.00
_cell.angle_beta   90.00
_cell.angle_gamma   90.00
#
_symmetry.space_group_name_H-M   'P 1'
#
loop_
_entity.id
_entity.type
_entity.pdbx_description
1 polymer ?
#
loop_
_entity_poly.entity_id
_entity_poly.type
_entity_poly.pdbx_seq_one_letter_code
_entity_poly.pdbx_strand_id
1 'polypeptide(L)'
;CLGVIPLGGYVKMAGMLDESMDEELTGASWEFASKSTPKKVFIITAGVLMNFLLAAVLFGIVTFNIGIPEVSNTTEVAQVVEDFPAAEAGMESGDTITEING
;
A
#
# COMPACT_ATOMS: atom_id res chain seq x y z
N CYS A 1 -20.11 12.33 -11.78
CA CYS A 1 -20.33 11.45 -10.62
C CYS A 1 -19.05 11.41 -9.79
N LEU A 2 -19.04 11.96 -8.58
CA LEU A 2 -17.91 11.76 -7.66
C LEU A 2 -17.98 10.32 -7.16
N GLY A 3 -16.94 9.54 -7.43
CA GLY A 3 -16.78 8.24 -6.79
C GLY A 3 -16.66 8.44 -5.28
N VAL A 4 -17.65 7.99 -4.52
CA VAL A 4 -17.70 8.07 -3.04
C VAL A 4 -16.59 7.24 -2.37
N ILE A 5 -15.96 6.35 -3.12
CA ILE A 5 -14.90 5.47 -2.63
C ILE A 5 -13.55 6.00 -3.16
N PRO A 6 -12.64 6.49 -2.30
CA PRO A 6 -11.34 7.04 -2.71
C PRO A 6 -10.29 5.95 -3.04
N LEU A 7 -10.71 4.71 -3.37
CA LEU A 7 -9.83 3.57 -3.63
C LEU A 7 -9.19 3.56 -5.04
N GLY A 8 -9.07 4.74 -5.67
CA GLY A 8 -8.64 4.89 -7.06
C GLY A 8 -9.72 5.54 -7.89
N GLY A 9 -9.82 6.87 -7.78
CA GLY A 9 -10.80 7.65 -8.54
C GLY A 9 -10.48 7.61 -10.02
N TYR A 10 -11.44 7.15 -10.84
CA TYR A 10 -11.42 7.36 -12.28
C TYR A 10 -11.29 8.86 -12.56
N VAL A 11 -10.15 9.27 -13.14
CA VAL A 11 -9.90 10.66 -13.54
C VAL A 11 -10.26 10.79 -15.01
N LYS A 12 -11.43 11.37 -15.31
CA LYS A 12 -11.74 11.79 -16.69
C LYS A 12 -10.83 12.97 -17.03
N MET A 13 -9.81 12.71 -17.85
CA MET A 13 -8.84 13.71 -18.28
C MET A 13 -9.44 14.55 -19.41
N ALA A 14 -9.61 15.85 -19.19
CA ALA A 14 -10.09 16.77 -20.23
C ALA A 14 -9.13 16.80 -21.43
N GLY A 15 -9.65 16.55 -22.64
CA GLY A 15 -8.85 16.55 -23.88
C GLY A 15 -8.03 15.28 -24.14
N MET A 16 -8.40 14.15 -23.54
CA MET A 16 -8.07 12.82 -24.05
C MET A 16 -9.30 12.28 -24.79
N LEU A 17 -9.15 11.83 -26.03
CA LEU A 17 -10.21 11.11 -26.75
C LEU A 17 -10.50 9.82 -25.97
N ASP A 18 -11.54 9.84 -25.15
CA ASP A 18 -12.08 8.66 -24.49
C ASP A 18 -13.12 8.05 -25.43
N GLU A 19 -13.09 6.72 -25.59
CA GLU A 19 -13.85 5.98 -26.61
C GLU A 19 -15.39 6.08 -26.47
N SER A 20 -15.88 6.89 -25.52
CA SER A 20 -17.27 6.86 -25.09
C SER A 20 -17.96 8.22 -24.88
N MET A 21 -17.47 9.36 -25.39
CA MET A 21 -18.22 10.62 -25.65
C MET A 21 -17.38 11.89 -25.40
N ASP A 22 -16.50 12.28 -26.33
CA ASP A 22 -16.08 13.69 -26.46
C ASP A 22 -15.75 13.97 -27.94
N GLU A 23 -16.67 14.66 -28.60
CA GLU A 23 -16.51 15.18 -29.96
C GLU A 23 -15.73 16.51 -29.89
N GLU A 24 -14.67 16.59 -30.70
CA GLU A 24 -13.81 17.76 -30.96
C GLU A 24 -12.75 18.13 -29.89
N LEU A 25 -11.48 17.88 -30.26
CA LEU A 25 -10.32 18.52 -29.63
C LEU A 25 -10.37 20.02 -29.95
N THR A 26 -10.66 20.85 -28.95
CA THR A 26 -10.71 22.31 -29.12
C THR A 26 -9.31 22.95 -29.11
N GLY A 27 -8.26 22.17 -28.82
CA GLY A 27 -6.88 22.67 -28.74
C GLY A 27 -6.66 23.63 -27.57
N ALA A 28 -7.60 23.69 -26.63
CA ALA A 28 -7.53 24.60 -25.50
C ALA A 28 -6.34 24.27 -24.59
N SER A 29 -5.78 25.28 -23.93
CA SER A 29 -4.54 25.17 -23.15
C SER A 29 -4.66 24.28 -21.89
N TRP A 30 -5.90 23.99 -21.46
CA TRP A 30 -6.20 23.08 -20.37
C TRP A 30 -6.35 21.61 -20.81
N GLU A 31 -6.47 21.35 -22.12
CA GLU A 31 -6.54 19.98 -22.64
C GLU A 31 -5.23 19.23 -22.43
N PHE A 32 -5.33 17.95 -22.07
CA PHE A 32 -4.17 17.09 -21.93
C PHE A 32 -3.36 17.05 -23.23
N ALA A 33 -4.02 16.93 -24.39
CA ALA A 33 -3.38 16.93 -25.71
C ALA A 33 -2.50 18.17 -25.97
N SER A 34 -2.92 19.34 -25.51
CA SER A 34 -2.22 20.63 -25.70
C SER A 34 -1.06 20.86 -24.73
N LYS A 35 -0.87 20.03 -23.69
CA LYS A 35 0.25 20.17 -22.74
C LYS A 35 1.56 19.57 -23.27
N SER A 36 2.67 20.12 -22.81
CA SER A 36 4.01 19.62 -23.12
C SER A 36 4.25 18.21 -22.58
N THR A 37 5.01 17.40 -23.33
CA THR A 37 5.35 16.00 -23.01
C THR A 37 5.78 15.74 -21.56
N PRO A 38 6.67 16.52 -20.93
CA PRO A 38 7.05 16.27 -19.54
C PRO A 38 5.90 16.43 -18.54
N LYS A 39 4.93 17.33 -18.79
CA LYS A 39 3.75 17.48 -17.94
C LYS A 39 2.80 16.29 -18.08
N LYS A 40 2.66 15.76 -19.29
CA LYS A 40 1.86 14.56 -19.56
C LYS A 40 2.40 13.35 -18.80
N VAL A 41 3.72 13.16 -18.84
CA VAL A 41 4.40 12.07 -18.12
C VAL A 41 4.14 12.19 -16.61
N PHE A 42 4.33 13.38 -16.03
CA PHE A 42 4.09 13.60 -14.59
C PHE A 42 2.64 13.27 -14.17
N ILE A 43 1.66 13.65 -14.99
CA ILE A 43 0.25 13.39 -14.67
C ILE A 43 -0.08 11.89 -14.73
N ILE A 44 0.45 11.17 -15.72
CA ILE A 44 0.26 9.71 -15.82
C ILE A 44 0.96 9.00 -14.66
N THR A 45 2.20 9.39 -14.34
CA THR A 45 2.96 8.75 -13.25
C THR A 45 2.41 9.07 -11.87
N ALA A 46 1.70 10.20 -11.70
CA ALA A 46 1.03 10.55 -10.45
C ALA A 46 0.09 9.45 -9.95
N GLY A 47 -0.61 8.73 -10.85
CA GLY A 47 -1.45 7.60 -10.46
C GLY A 47 -0.66 6.46 -9.81
N VAL A 48 0.49 6.10 -10.38
CA VAL A 48 1.39 5.09 -9.81
C VAL A 48 1.96 5.56 -8.47
N LEU A 49 2.40 6.83 -8.39
CA LEU A 49 2.92 7.42 -7.16
C LEU A 49 1.89 7.42 -6.02
N MET A 50 0.61 7.62 -6.32
CA MET A 50 -0.46 7.55 -5.31
C MET A 50 -0.63 6.14 -4.72
N ASN A 51 -0.39 5.08 -5.48
CA ASN A 51 -0.38 3.71 -4.93
C ASN A 51 0.80 3.50 -3.98
N PHE A 52 1.99 3.99 -4.34
CA PHE A 52 3.16 3.94 -3.45
C PHE A 52 2.92 4.74 -2.16
N LEU A 53 2.31 5.93 -2.28
CA LEU A 53 1.96 6.76 -1.13
C LEU A 53 0.92 6.08 -0.24
N LEU A 54 -0.11 5.49 -0.83
CA LEU A 54 -1.12 4.72 -0.08
C LEU A 54 -0.48 3.55 0.65
N ALA A 55 0.39 2.78 -0.01
CA ALA A 55 1.12 1.69 0.61
C ALA A 55 1.97 2.20 1.78
N ALA A 56 2.73 3.28 1.59
CA ALA A 56 3.55 3.87 2.64
C ALA A 56 2.71 4.31 3.86
N VAL A 57 1.52 4.89 3.64
CA VAL A 57 0.60 5.26 4.71
C VAL A 57 0.05 4.02 5.43
N LEU A 58 -0.41 3.01 4.69
CA LEU A 58 -0.95 1.78 5.27
C LEU A 58 0.10 1.03 6.08
N PHE A 59 1.28 0.79 5.50
CA PHE A 59 2.40 0.16 6.20
C PHE A 59 2.91 1.01 7.35
N GLY A 60 2.88 2.34 7.22
CA GLY A 60 3.23 3.27 8.31
C GLY A 60 2.27 3.15 9.48
N ILE A 61 0.96 3.10 9.24
CA ILE A 61 -0.06 2.91 10.28
C ILE A 61 0.10 1.54 10.93
N VAL A 62 0.25 0.48 10.15
CA VAL A 62 0.44 -0.88 10.68
C VAL A 62 1.70 -0.96 11.55
N THR A 63 2.83 -0.47 11.05
CA THR A 63 4.10 -0.46 11.80
C THR A 63 4.03 0.41 13.05
N PHE A 64 3.30 1.54 13.01
CA PHE A 64 3.14 2.41 14.18
C PHE A 64 2.28 1.77 15.28
N ASN A 65 1.25 0.98 14.90
CA ASN A 65 0.36 0.33 15.87
C ASN A 65 0.89 -1.01 16.37
N ILE A 66 1.47 -1.83 15.50
CA ILE A 66 1.96 -3.19 15.84
C ILE A 66 3.43 -3.14 16.30
N GLY A 67 4.17 -2.09 15.93
CA GLY A 67 5.60 -1.99 16.17
C GLY A 67 6.42 -2.67 15.07
N ILE A 68 7.75 -2.63 15.22
CA ILE A 68 8.68 -3.39 14.38
C ILE A 68 8.96 -4.70 15.14
N PRO A 69 8.85 -5.88 14.50
CA PRO A 69 9.25 -7.12 15.15
C PRO A 69 10.72 -7.03 15.54
N GLU A 70 10.99 -7.01 16.85
CA GLU A 70 12.36 -7.07 17.34
C GLU A 70 12.89 -8.48 17.10
N VAL A 71 13.98 -8.56 16.33
CA VAL A 71 14.71 -9.81 16.18
C VAL A 71 15.47 -10.01 17.48
N SER A 72 14.89 -10.76 18.41
CA SER A 72 15.58 -11.09 19.65
C SER A 72 16.76 -12.01 19.33
N ASN A 73 17.95 -11.66 19.85
CA ASN A 73 19.12 -12.56 19.86
C ASN A 73 19.07 -13.55 21.03
N THR A 74 17.94 -13.62 21.75
CA THR A 74 17.70 -14.58 22.81
C THR A 74 16.94 -15.78 22.28
N THR A 75 17.18 -16.96 22.86
CA THR A 75 16.38 -18.17 22.66
C THR A 75 15.10 -18.17 23.50
N GLU A 76 14.64 -16.99 23.90
CA GLU A 76 13.47 -16.81 24.75
C GLU A 76 12.21 -16.75 23.89
N VAL A 77 11.18 -17.49 24.29
CA VAL A 77 9.89 -17.51 23.62
C VAL A 77 9.19 -16.17 23.84
N ALA A 78 9.21 -15.30 22.83
CA ALA A 78 8.66 -13.95 22.93
C ALA A 78 7.13 -13.91 23.05
N GLN A 79 6.44 -14.83 22.38
CA GLN A 79 4.99 -14.99 22.45
C GLN A 79 4.59 -16.41 22.09
N VAL A 80 3.53 -16.91 22.73
CA VAL A 80 2.86 -18.16 22.37
C VAL A 80 1.46 -17.82 21.88
N VAL A 81 1.11 -18.27 20.68
CA VAL A 81 -0.21 -18.04 20.10
C VAL A 81 -1.14 -19.18 20.54
N GLU A 82 -2.31 -18.84 21.09
CA GLU A 82 -3.34 -19.82 21.44
C GLU A 82 -3.78 -20.61 20.18
N ASP A 83 -4.15 -21.88 20.35
CA ASP A 83 -4.51 -22.83 19.28
C ASP A 83 -3.36 -23.29 18.35
N PHE A 84 -2.11 -23.04 18.72
CA PHE A 84 -0.93 -23.54 17.98
C PHE A 84 -0.20 -24.66 18.74
N PRO A 85 0.60 -25.51 18.06
CA PRO A 85 1.30 -26.64 18.67
C PRO A 85 2.19 -26.27 19.86
N ALA A 86 2.72 -25.05 19.90
CA ALA A 86 3.51 -24.56 21.03
C ALA A 86 2.65 -24.41 22.31
N ALA A 87 1.41 -23.92 22.18
CA ALA A 87 0.46 -23.83 23.29
C ALA A 87 -0.01 -25.22 23.74
N GLU A 88 -0.28 -26.13 22.80
CA GLU A 88 -0.63 -27.52 23.12
C GLU A 88 0.52 -28.27 23.82
N ALA A 89 1.77 -27.94 23.47
CA ALA A 89 2.97 -28.45 24.13
C ALA A 89 3.21 -27.84 25.52
N GLY A 90 2.39 -26.87 25.94
CA GLY A 90 2.52 -26.20 27.23
C GLY A 90 3.68 -25.20 27.30
N MET A 91 4.17 -24.71 26.15
CA MET A 91 5.16 -23.62 26.16
C MET A 91 4.50 -22.33 26.62
N GLU A 92 5.24 -21.54 27.39
CA GLU A 92 4.81 -20.23 27.86
C GLU A 92 5.71 -19.12 27.33
N SER A 93 5.18 -17.90 27.30
CA SER A 93 5.96 -16.71 26.98
C SER A 93 7.03 -16.51 28.06
N GLY A 94 8.29 -16.36 27.67
CA GLY A 94 9.44 -16.26 28.57
C GLY A 94 10.24 -17.57 28.74
N ASP A 95 9.77 -18.68 28.17
CA ASP A 95 10.53 -19.93 28.19
C ASP A 95 11.86 -19.78 27.44
N THR A 96 12.96 -20.25 28.05
CA THR A 96 14.28 -20.24 27.41
C THR A 96 14.57 -21.62 26.81
N ILE A 97 14.75 -21.68 25.50
CA ILE A 97 15.15 -22.91 24.81
C ILE A 97 16.63 -23.16 25.05
N THR A 98 16.95 -24.22 25.82
CA THR A 98 18.33 -24.60 26.14
C THR A 98 18.94 -25.57 25.14
N GLU A 99 18.15 -26.49 24.59
CA GLU A 99 18.59 -27.52 23.64
C GLU A 99 17.47 -27.82 22.63
N ILE A 100 17.86 -28.20 21.40
CA ILE A 100 16.94 -28.68 20.36
C ILE A 100 17.47 -30.02 19.89
N ASN A 101 16.70 -31.08 20.10
CA ASN A 101 17.05 -32.47 19.76
C ASN A 101 18.25 -33.09 20.51
N GLY A 102 18.73 -32.45 21.59
CA GLY A 102 19.89 -32.92 22.36
C GLY A 102 21.21 -32.63 21.64
#